data_AF-A0A7Y0BZH3-F1
#
_entry.id   AF-A0A7Y0BZH3-F1
#
_cell.length_a   1.000
_cell.length_b   1.000
_cell.length_c   1.000
_cell.angle_alpha   90.00
_cell.angle_beta   90.00
_cell.angle_gamma   90.00
#
_symmetry.space_group_name_H-M   'P 1'
#
loop_
_entity.id
_entity.type
_entity.pdbx_description
1 polymer ?
#
loop_
_entity_poly.entity_id
_entity_poly.type
_entity_poly.pdbx_seq_one_letter_code
_entity_poly.pdbx_strand_id
1 'polypeptide(L)'
;MVLNFWFLRLSTALVGALLLGACGELPVAQRDGGHPNSYSRDQREKSMKSSWNGRPYQELVKTFGAPRLIMNIPARPSRFTVVVYERLDTTTDCIDAFAVVQDTTPVVNDYFCR
;
A
#
# COMPACT_ATOMS: atom_id res chain seq x y z
N MET A 1 -55.68 -17.72 -4.49
CA MET A 1 -56.64 -16.61 -4.73
C MET A 1 -55.95 -15.62 -5.64
N VAL A 2 -56.41 -15.55 -6.89
CA VAL A 2 -55.89 -14.68 -7.94
C VAL A 2 -56.97 -13.64 -8.19
N LEU A 3 -56.70 -12.36 -7.95
CA LEU A 3 -57.60 -11.26 -8.26
C LEU A 3 -56.96 -10.39 -9.34
N ASN A 4 -57.54 -10.51 -10.54
CA ASN A 4 -57.54 -9.53 -11.62
C ASN A 4 -57.88 -8.13 -11.11
N PHE A 5 -57.41 -7.06 -11.76
CA PHE A 5 -58.28 -6.01 -12.34
C PHE A 5 -57.47 -4.99 -13.18
N TRP A 6 -57.62 -5.13 -14.49
CA TRP A 6 -57.97 -4.07 -15.47
C TRP A 6 -57.09 -2.81 -15.63
N PHE A 7 -56.48 -2.73 -16.82
CA PHE A 7 -56.48 -1.58 -17.74
C PHE A 7 -56.95 -0.23 -17.19
N LEU A 8 -56.05 0.74 -17.15
CA LEU A 8 -56.35 2.09 -17.61
C LEU A 8 -55.15 2.67 -18.36
N ARG A 9 -55.35 2.86 -19.66
CA ARG A 9 -54.52 3.70 -20.51
C ARG A 9 -54.68 5.14 -20.04
N LEU A 10 -53.60 5.92 -19.98
CA LEU A 10 -53.64 7.28 -20.52
C LEU A 10 -52.23 7.81 -20.75
N SER A 11 -51.97 8.12 -22.01
CA SER A 11 -50.79 8.81 -22.50
C SER A 11 -50.75 10.24 -21.94
N THR A 12 -49.67 10.61 -21.26
CA THR A 12 -49.30 12.01 -21.05
C THR A 12 -48.07 12.30 -21.88
N ALA A 13 -48.30 13.03 -22.96
CA ALA A 13 -47.28 13.60 -23.81
C ALA A 13 -46.66 14.85 -23.15
N LEU A 14 -45.34 14.98 -23.33
CA LEU A 14 -44.59 16.21 -23.58
C LEU A 14 -44.83 17.42 -22.64
N VAL A 15 -43.84 17.71 -21.80
CA VAL A 15 -43.32 19.10 -21.67
C VAL A 15 -41.80 19.01 -21.54
N GLY A 16 -41.11 19.47 -22.57
CA GLY A 16 -39.70 19.81 -22.48
C GLY A 16 -39.53 21.08 -21.67
N ALA A 17 -38.57 21.07 -20.76
CA ALA A 17 -37.96 22.27 -20.22
C ALA A 17 -36.45 22.09 -20.31
N LEU A 18 -35.86 22.72 -21.33
CA LEU A 18 -34.46 23.11 -21.32
C LEU A 18 -34.22 24.00 -20.10
N LEU A 19 -33.43 23.54 -19.15
CA LEU A 19 -32.71 24.44 -18.24
C LEU A 19 -31.23 24.34 -18.53
N LEU A 20 -30.76 25.40 -19.16
CA LEU A 20 -29.37 25.80 -19.31
C LEU A 20 -28.70 25.85 -17.94
N GLY A 21 -27.42 25.44 -17.91
CA GLY A 21 -26.41 26.18 -17.17
C GLY A 21 -26.38 25.96 -15.66
N ALA A 22 -25.85 24.82 -15.25
CA ALA A 22 -24.91 24.82 -14.15
C ALA A 22 -23.80 23.81 -14.50
N CYS A 23 -22.72 24.30 -15.11
CA CYS A 23 -21.41 23.70 -14.83
C CYS A 23 -21.16 23.95 -13.36
N GLY A 24 -21.76 23.14 -12.48
CA GLY A 24 -21.20 22.95 -11.17
C GLY A 24 -19.81 22.44 -11.44
N GLU A 25 -18.79 23.24 -11.12
CA GLU A 25 -17.47 22.70 -10.84
C GLU A 25 -17.75 21.57 -9.85
N LEU A 26 -17.71 20.33 -10.35
CA LEU A 26 -17.60 19.17 -9.49
C LEU A 26 -16.51 19.57 -8.53
N PRO A 27 -16.75 19.59 -7.20
CA PRO A 27 -15.66 19.73 -6.28
C PRO A 27 -14.72 18.61 -6.69
N VAL A 28 -13.61 18.98 -7.32
CA VAL A 28 -12.46 18.11 -7.43
C VAL A 28 -12.21 17.86 -5.96
N ALA A 29 -12.66 16.69 -5.50
CA ALA A 29 -12.21 16.15 -4.25
C ALA A 29 -10.70 16.14 -4.48
N GLN A 30 -10.03 17.18 -3.99
CA GLN A 30 -8.68 17.05 -3.54
C GLN A 30 -8.80 15.90 -2.55
N ARG A 31 -8.57 14.68 -3.06
CA ARG A 31 -7.76 13.72 -2.36
C ARG A 31 -6.53 14.52 -2.00
N ASP A 32 -6.58 15.16 -0.84
CA ASP A 32 -5.40 15.37 -0.05
C ASP A 32 -4.83 13.98 0.11
N GLY A 33 -3.99 13.60 -0.85
CA GLY A 33 -3.26 12.35 -0.92
C GLY A 33 -2.15 12.31 0.14
N GLY A 34 -2.25 13.13 1.18
CA GLY A 34 -1.51 12.95 2.40
C GLY A 34 -2.08 11.72 3.08
N HIS A 35 -1.45 10.56 2.84
CA HIS A 35 -1.65 9.42 3.73
C HIS A 35 -1.42 9.94 5.16
N PRO A 36 -2.38 9.83 6.09
CA PRO A 36 -2.21 10.27 7.48
C PRO A 36 -1.03 9.58 8.21
N ASN A 37 -0.33 8.69 7.51
CA ASN A 37 0.69 7.77 8.01
C ASN A 37 2.06 8.02 7.35
N SER A 38 2.21 9.01 6.45
CA SER A 38 3.50 9.22 5.75
C SER A 38 4.62 9.60 6.71
N TYR A 39 4.33 10.50 7.66
CA TYR A 39 5.28 10.91 8.68
C TYR A 39 5.67 9.75 9.61
N SER A 40 4.71 8.92 10.02
CA SER A 40 4.98 7.75 10.86
C SER A 40 5.76 6.68 10.10
N ARG A 41 5.49 6.51 8.81
CA ARG A 41 6.22 5.62 7.91
C ARG A 41 7.67 6.04 7.72
N ASP A 42 7.93 7.31 7.44
CA ASP A 42 9.30 7.84 7.27
C ASP A 42 10.11 7.73 8.57
N GLN A 43 9.49 8.05 9.70
CA GLN A 43 10.12 7.88 11.02
C GLN A 43 10.45 6.42 11.30
N ARG A 44 9.52 5.51 11.00
CA ARG A 44 9.73 4.07 11.17
C ARG A 44 10.85 3.57 10.26
N GLU A 45 10.86 3.97 9.00
CA GLU A 45 11.92 3.58 8.06
C GLU A 45 13.29 4.06 8.53
N LYS A 46 13.40 5.32 8.96
CA LYS A 46 14.63 5.87 9.53
C LYS A 46 15.06 5.12 10.79
N SER A 47 14.12 4.84 11.70
CA SER A 47 14.38 4.09 12.95
C SER A 47 14.88 2.68 12.67
N MET A 48 14.20 1.95 11.79
CA MET A 48 14.53 0.58 11.43
C MET A 48 15.88 0.51 10.71
N LYS A 49 16.12 1.42 9.76
CA LYS A 49 17.41 1.54 9.07
C LYS A 49 18.54 1.83 10.05
N SER A 50 18.36 2.77 10.97
CA SER A 50 19.34 3.07 12.02
C SER A 50 19.60 1.88 12.94
N SER A 51 18.56 1.11 13.27
CA SER A 51 18.67 0.00 14.22
C SER A 51 19.33 -1.23 13.63
N TRP A 52 19.12 -1.48 12.32
CA TRP A 52 19.51 -2.73 11.68
C TRP A 52 20.71 -2.62 10.73
N ASN A 53 21.06 -1.44 10.21
CA ASN A 53 22.21 -1.32 9.31
C ASN A 53 23.50 -1.85 9.96
N GLY A 54 24.22 -2.69 9.23
CA GLY A 54 25.46 -3.34 9.66
C GLY A 54 25.26 -4.55 10.57
N ARG A 55 24.03 -4.82 11.04
CA ARG A 55 23.77 -5.98 11.90
C ARG A 55 23.87 -7.30 11.14
N PRO A 56 24.25 -8.41 11.80
CA PRO A 56 24.24 -9.73 11.21
C PRO A 56 22.84 -10.15 10.77
N TYR A 57 22.72 -10.77 9.59
CA TYR A 57 21.46 -11.33 9.10
C TYR A 57 20.87 -12.38 10.06
N GLN A 58 21.70 -13.14 10.77
CA GLN A 58 21.22 -14.10 11.77
C GLN A 58 20.43 -13.44 12.90
N GLU A 59 20.72 -12.18 13.24
CA GLU A 59 19.92 -11.45 14.23
C GLU A 59 18.52 -11.15 13.70
N LEU A 60 18.38 -10.79 12.41
CA LEU A 60 17.06 -10.63 11.79
C LEU A 60 16.26 -11.94 11.87
N VAL A 61 16.88 -13.07 11.54
CA VAL A 61 16.20 -14.37 11.58
C VAL A 61 15.76 -14.74 13.00
N LYS A 62 16.58 -14.42 14.02
CA LYS A 62 16.22 -14.63 15.43
C LYS A 62 15.07 -13.73 15.87
N THR A 63 15.04 -12.47 15.45
CA THR A 63 14.03 -11.50 15.87
C THR A 63 12.71 -11.66 15.11
N PHE A 64 12.76 -11.85 13.80
CA PHE A 64 11.57 -11.86 12.94
C PHE A 64 11.10 -13.25 12.54
N GLY A 65 11.96 -14.27 12.67
CA GLY A 65 11.71 -15.65 12.23
C GLY A 65 12.30 -15.95 10.86
N ALA A 66 11.74 -16.92 10.14
CA ALA A 66 12.13 -17.16 8.75
C ALA A 66 11.50 -16.09 7.83
N PRO A 67 12.23 -15.54 6.84
CA PRO A 67 11.66 -14.63 5.86
C PRO A 67 10.62 -15.35 4.99
N ARG A 68 9.61 -14.60 4.55
CA ARG A 68 8.57 -15.08 3.63
C ARG A 68 9.06 -15.13 2.19
N LEU A 69 9.87 -14.14 1.82
CA LEU A 69 10.43 -14.02 0.49
C LEU A 69 11.90 -13.62 0.56
N ILE A 70 12.71 -14.26 -0.27
CA ILE A 70 14.12 -13.94 -0.49
C ILE A 70 14.28 -13.74 -2.00
N MET A 71 14.79 -12.60 -2.42
CA MET A 71 14.95 -12.29 -3.83
C MET A 71 16.26 -11.56 -4.13
N ASN A 72 16.91 -11.90 -5.23
CA ASN A 72 18.12 -11.21 -5.69
C ASN A 72 17.73 -9.97 -6.50
N ILE A 73 18.50 -8.88 -6.37
CA ILE A 73 18.27 -7.66 -7.17
C ILE A 73 19.10 -7.76 -8.46
N PRO A 74 18.48 -7.87 -9.66
CA PRO A 74 19.22 -8.10 -10.91
C PRO A 74 20.19 -6.97 -11.27
N ALA A 75 19.89 -5.74 -10.86
CA ALA A 75 20.66 -4.54 -11.18
C ALA A 75 21.79 -4.21 -10.18
N ARG A 76 21.95 -5.01 -9.11
CA ARG A 76 23.04 -4.85 -8.13
C ARG A 76 24.04 -5.99 -8.27
N PRO A 77 25.27 -5.83 -7.76
CA PRO A 77 26.22 -6.94 -7.68
C PRO A 77 25.54 -8.14 -7.01
N SER A 78 25.83 -9.37 -7.47
CA SER A 78 25.18 -10.62 -7.03
C SER A 78 25.23 -10.87 -5.52
N ARG A 79 26.03 -10.10 -4.78
CA ARG A 79 26.09 -10.08 -3.32
C ARG A 79 24.86 -9.47 -2.64
N PHE A 80 23.92 -8.81 -3.33
CA PHE A 80 22.76 -8.22 -2.66
C PHE A 80 21.49 -9.08 -2.81
N THR A 81 20.89 -9.39 -1.67
CA THR A 81 19.59 -10.07 -1.60
C THR A 81 18.62 -9.24 -0.76
N VAL A 82 17.36 -9.18 -1.16
CA VAL A 82 16.28 -8.61 -0.35
C VAL A 82 15.56 -9.74 0.36
N VAL A 83 15.38 -9.57 1.67
CA VAL A 83 14.59 -10.47 2.51
C VAL A 83 13.36 -9.73 3.01
N VAL A 84 12.19 -10.34 2.86
CA VAL A 84 10.89 -9.75 3.22
C VAL A 84 10.22 -10.62 4.28
N TYR A 85 9.74 -9.98 5.35
CA TYR A 85 9.11 -10.67 6.49
C TYR A 85 7.58 -10.57 6.52
N GLU A 86 6.97 -9.77 5.64
CA GLU A 86 5.50 -9.55 5.53
C GLU A 86 4.78 -9.30 6.86
N ARG A 87 5.48 -8.73 7.85
CA ARG A 87 4.81 -8.20 9.03
C ARG A 87 4.24 -6.84 8.65
N LEU A 88 2.93 -6.79 8.45
CA LEU A 88 2.22 -5.53 8.29
C LEU A 88 2.18 -4.83 9.64
N ASP A 89 2.91 -3.73 9.76
CA ASP A 89 2.71 -2.80 10.87
C ASP A 89 1.41 -2.03 10.63
N THR A 90 0.35 -2.35 11.37
CA THR A 90 -0.98 -1.75 11.20
C THR A 90 -1.02 -0.25 11.53
N THR A 91 0.04 0.30 12.14
CA THR A 91 0.15 1.73 12.44
C THR A 91 0.77 2.51 11.29
N THR A 92 1.65 1.90 10.50
CA THR A 92 2.37 2.58 9.40
C THR A 92 2.11 1.97 8.03
N ASP A 93 1.30 0.91 7.96
CA ASP A 93 1.07 0.05 6.79
C ASP A 93 2.38 -0.40 6.12
N CYS A 94 3.41 -0.65 6.93
CA CYS A 94 4.73 -1.06 6.43
C CYS A 94 4.82 -2.57 6.28
N ILE A 95 5.30 -3.03 5.14
CA ILE A 95 5.88 -4.36 4.97
C ILE A 95 7.39 -4.29 5.16
N ASP A 96 7.90 -5.01 6.16
CA ASP A 96 9.33 -5.03 6.49
C ASP A 96 10.16 -5.78 5.44
N ALA A 97 11.06 -5.05 4.77
CA ALA A 97 12.04 -5.60 3.84
C ALA A 97 13.46 -5.11 4.15
N PHE A 98 14.45 -6.00 4.09
CA PHE A 98 15.85 -5.69 4.35
C PHE A 98 16.71 -6.07 3.14
N ALA A 99 17.63 -5.19 2.75
CA ALA A 99 18.72 -5.56 1.85
C ALA A 99 19.87 -6.15 2.68
N VAL A 100 20.33 -7.32 2.27
CA VAL A 100 21.43 -8.06 2.90
C VAL A 100 22.56 -8.21 1.88
N VAL A 101 23.78 -7.99 2.35
CA VAL A 101 25.00 -8.28 1.59
C VAL A 101 25.47 -9.68 1.95
N GLN A 102 25.53 -10.56 0.96
CA GLN A 102 25.91 -11.97 1.01
C GLN A 102 27.43 -12.12 0.78
N ASP A 103 28.23 -11.61 1.70
CA ASP A 103 29.67 -11.89 1.75
C ASP A 103 29.94 -13.08 2.71
N THR A 104 31.14 -13.18 3.30
CA THR A 104 31.48 -14.25 4.26
C THR A 104 30.59 -14.26 5.49
N THR A 105 30.18 -13.08 5.96
CA THR A 105 29.22 -12.91 7.06
C THR A 105 28.09 -12.02 6.54
N PRO A 106 26.89 -12.58 6.29
CA PRO A 106 25.80 -11.78 5.75
C PRO A 106 25.35 -10.70 6.72
N VAL A 107 25.32 -9.45 6.25
CA VAL A 107 24.95 -8.27 7.05
C VAL A 107 23.85 -7.47 6.38
N VAL A 108 23.03 -6.82 7.20
CA VAL A 108 22.02 -5.89 6.72
C VAL A 108 22.71 -4.64 6.19
N ASN A 109 22.46 -4.30 4.94
CA ASN A 109 22.93 -3.07 4.32
C ASN A 109 21.89 -1.97 4.34
N ASP A 110 20.60 -2.32 4.21
CA ASP A 110 19.52 -1.35 4.22
C ASP A 110 18.19 -1.96 4.68
N TYR A 111 17.24 -1.08 4.98
CA TYR A 111 15.85 -1.39 5.31
C TYR A 111 14.92 -0.55 4.43
N PHE A 112 13.81 -1.13 3.98
CA PHE A 112 12.77 -0.44 3.22
C PHE A 112 11.41 -0.75 3.83
N CYS A 113 10.60 0.29 4.03
CA CYS A 113 9.19 0.12 4.24
C CYS A 113 8.49 0.08 2.87
N ARG A 114 7.77 -1.01 2.59
CA ARG A 114 6.90 -1.14 1.39
C ARG A 114 5.44 -1.05 1.74
#